data_AF-A0A8T3WA61-F1
#
_entry.id   AF-A0A8T3WA61-F1
#
_cell.length_a   1.000
_cell.length_b   1.000
_cell.length_c   1.000
_cell.angle_alpha   90.00
_cell.angle_beta   90.00
_cell.angle_gamma   90.00
#
_symmetry.space_group_name_H-M   'P 1'
#
loop_
_entity.id
_entity.type
_entity.pdbx_description
1 polymer ?
#
loop_
_entity_poly.entity_id
_entity_poly.type
_entity_poly.pdbx_seq_one_letter_code
_entity_poly.pdbx_strand_id
1 'polypeptide(L)'
;MDELEEIRRKKLEELKKQQLHQMREEQQIQQQVQQLEMIVKQVLTKEALERYGNLKTAYPDRAVQLIVILAQAIQSGQVTQIDDKTLKSILKKLTPEKKEFKIKKA
;
A
#
# COMPACT_ATOMS: atom_id res chain seq x y z
N MET A 1 -38.02 14.26 28.47
CA MET A 1 -36.75 13.93 27.80
C MET A 1 -37.16 13.16 26.57
N ASP A 2 -36.99 13.80 25.42
CA ASP A 2 -37.67 13.45 24.17
C ASP A 2 -37.02 12.21 23.56
N GLU A 3 -37.81 11.19 23.17
CA GLU A 3 -37.34 10.00 22.45
C GLU A 3 -36.48 10.36 21.21
N LEU A 4 -36.74 11.55 20.65
CA LEU A 4 -35.97 12.14 19.55
C LEU A 4 -34.52 12.46 19.92
N GLU A 5 -34.25 12.91 21.16
CA GLU A 5 -32.90 13.17 21.65
C GLU A 5 -32.11 11.88 21.86
N GLU A 6 -32.75 10.82 22.35
CA GLU A 6 -32.12 9.50 22.51
C GLU A 6 -31.76 8.87 21.17
N ILE A 7 -32.63 8.98 20.16
CA ILE A 7 -32.35 8.51 18.79
C ILE A 7 -31.17 9.27 18.19
N ARG A 8 -31.13 10.60 18.35
CA ARG A 8 -30.01 11.44 17.87
C ARG A 8 -28.69 11.06 18.55
N ARG A 9 -28.71 10.82 19.87
CA ARG A 9 -27.52 10.43 20.65
C ARG A 9 -26.99 9.07 20.19
N LYS A 10 -27.86 8.06 20.05
CA LYS A 10 -27.47 6.72 19.54
C LYS A 10 -26.88 6.78 18.14
N LYS A 11 -27.48 7.55 17.22
CA LYS A 11 -26.95 7.73 15.86
C LYS A 11 -25.56 8.36 15.86
N LEU A 12 -25.32 9.34 16.73
CA LEU A 12 -24.03 10.02 16.87
C LEU A 12 -22.95 9.08 17.45
N GLU A 13 -23.30 8.26 18.45
CA GLU A 13 -22.41 7.25 19.03
C GLU A 13 -22.04 6.16 18.02
N GLU A 14 -23.00 5.69 17.21
CA GLU A 14 -22.76 4.71 16.15
C GLU A 14 -21.82 5.26 15.07
N LEU A 15 -22.05 6.50 14.59
CA LEU A 15 -21.16 7.19 13.65
C LEU A 15 -19.74 7.34 14.20
N LYS A 16 -19.61 7.75 15.47
CA LYS A 16 -18.31 7.89 16.14
C LYS A 16 -17.59 6.53 16.25
N LYS A 17 -18.33 5.46 16.52
CA LYS A 17 -17.79 4.10 16.62
C LYS A 17 -17.34 3.58 15.25
N GLN A 18 -18.10 3.86 14.19
CA GLN A 18 -17.72 3.53 12.81
C GLN A 18 -16.45 4.26 12.38
N GLN A 19 -16.35 5.58 12.61
CA GLN A 19 -15.14 6.33 12.33
C GLN A 19 -13.92 5.79 13.08
N LEU A 20 -14.08 5.46 14.37
CA LEU A 20 -12.99 4.90 15.16
C LEU A 20 -12.54 3.52 14.65
N HIS A 21 -13.48 2.71 14.14
CA HIS A 21 -13.17 1.42 13.55
C HIS A 21 -12.36 1.58 12.25
N GLN A 22 -12.81 2.45 11.35
CA GLN A 22 -12.11 2.75 10.10
C GLN A 22 -10.69 3.28 10.36
N MET A 23 -10.53 4.21 11.30
CA MET A 23 -9.20 4.73 11.66
C MET A 23 -8.26 3.64 12.20
N ARG A 24 -8.78 2.68 12.97
CA ARG A 24 -7.97 1.55 13.46
C ARG A 24 -7.53 0.62 12.34
N GLU A 25 -8.44 0.27 11.42
CA GLU A 25 -8.08 -0.57 10.28
C GLU A 25 -7.00 0.09 9.42
N GLU A 26 -7.15 1.38 9.13
CA GLU A 26 -6.18 2.13 8.33
C GLU A 26 -4.81 2.19 9.01
N GLN A 27 -4.77 2.40 10.33
CA GLN A 27 -3.53 2.34 11.10
C GLN A 27 -2.89 0.95 11.07
N GLN A 28 -3.68 -0.11 11.20
CA GLN A 28 -3.16 -1.47 11.15
C GLN A 28 -2.55 -1.80 9.79
N ILE A 29 -3.19 -1.36 8.70
CA ILE A 29 -2.66 -1.54 7.35
C ILE A 29 -1.35 -0.76 7.19
N GLN A 30 -1.30 0.50 7.64
CA GLN A 30 -0.08 1.30 7.57
C GLN A 30 1.07 0.67 8.37
N GLN A 31 0.80 0.16 9.57
CA GLN A 31 1.81 -0.52 10.37
C GLN A 31 2.36 -1.77 9.69
N GLN A 32 1.51 -2.59 9.08
CA GLN A 32 1.95 -3.76 8.31
C GLN A 32 2.83 -3.37 7.14
N VAL A 33 2.43 -2.35 6.37
CA VAL A 33 3.23 -1.84 5.25
C VAL A 33 4.59 -1.34 5.72
N GLN A 34 4.64 -0.62 6.85
CA GLN A 34 5.90 -0.15 7.43
C GLN A 34 6.82 -1.29 7.87
N GLN A 35 6.27 -2.35 8.47
CA GLN A 35 7.02 -3.54 8.85
C GLN A 35 7.65 -4.22 7.63
N LEU A 36 6.87 -4.42 6.57
CA LEU A 36 7.38 -4.98 5.32
C LEU A 36 8.44 -4.07 4.70
N GLU A 37 8.23 -2.76 4.72
CA GLU A 37 9.19 -1.78 4.21
C GLU A 37 10.53 -1.83 4.94
N MET A 38 10.53 -2.02 6.26
CA MET A 38 11.77 -2.17 7.03
C MET A 38 12.57 -3.40 6.62
N ILE A 39 11.90 -4.53 6.36
CA ILE A 39 12.55 -5.77 5.91
C ILE A 39 13.12 -5.59 4.51
N VAL A 40 12.31 -5.05 3.58
CA VAL A 40 12.73 -4.85 2.19
C VAL A 40 13.91 -3.88 2.11
N LYS A 41 13.92 -2.79 2.89
CA LYS A 41 15.03 -1.82 2.89
C LYS A 41 16.39 -2.43 3.23
N GLN A 42 16.45 -3.50 4.01
CA GLN A 42 17.71 -4.15 4.38
C GLN A 42 18.35 -4.92 3.21
N VAL A 43 17.53 -5.36 2.24
CA VAL A 43 18.01 -6.10 1.07
C VAL A 43 18.14 -5.22 -0.18
N LEU A 44 17.61 -4.00 -0.15
CA LEU A 44 17.76 -3.04 -1.24
C LEU A 44 19.18 -2.45 -1.26
N THR A 45 19.79 -2.35 -2.44
CA THR A 45 20.99 -1.54 -2.60
C THR A 45 20.67 -0.04 -2.51
N LYS A 46 21.71 0.80 -2.30
CA LYS A 46 21.55 2.25 -2.16
C LYS A 46 20.77 2.87 -3.34
N GLU A 47 21.13 2.48 -4.56
CA GLU A 47 20.45 2.95 -5.79
C GLU A 47 18.99 2.49 -5.85
N ALA A 48 18.71 1.25 -5.44
CA ALA A 48 17.35 0.71 -5.42
C ALA A 48 16.48 1.40 -4.36
N LEU A 49 17.06 1.75 -3.21
CA LEU A 49 16.40 2.47 -2.12
C LEU A 49 16.05 3.90 -2.54
N GLU A 50 16.95 4.61 -3.23
CA GLU A 50 16.66 5.92 -3.82
C GLU A 50 15.52 5.85 -4.84
N ARG A 51 15.54 4.85 -5.74
CA ARG A 51 14.44 4.66 -6.70
C ARG A 51 13.12 4.36 -5.99
N TYR A 52 13.13 3.50 -4.97
CA TYR A 52 11.96 3.21 -4.18
C TYR A 52 11.42 4.48 -3.49
N GLY A 53 12.28 5.31 -2.91
CA GLY A 53 11.90 6.58 -2.31
C GLY A 53 11.22 7.52 -3.30
N ASN A 54 11.80 7.69 -4.48
CA ASN A 54 11.21 8.48 -5.56
C ASN A 54 9.86 7.93 -6.02
N LEU A 55 9.75 6.60 -6.15
CA LEU A 55 8.52 5.92 -6.52
C LEU A 55 7.44 6.10 -5.44
N LYS A 56 7.79 6.00 -4.16
CA LYS A 56 6.86 6.17 -3.04
C LYS A 56 6.25 7.56 -3.02
N THR A 57 7.04 8.59 -3.32
CA THR A 57 6.55 9.97 -3.41
C THR A 57 5.69 10.19 -4.66
N ALA A 58 6.09 9.67 -5.82
CA ALA A 58 5.38 9.89 -7.07
C ALA A 58 4.11 9.00 -7.21
N TYR A 59 4.17 7.76 -6.74
CA TYR A 59 3.17 6.73 -6.91
C TYR A 59 3.12 5.79 -5.68
N PRO A 60 2.53 6.24 -4.55
CA PRO A 60 2.52 5.49 -3.29
C PRO A 60 1.87 4.10 -3.44
N ASP A 61 0.79 4.00 -4.21
CA ASP A 61 0.11 2.72 -4.49
C ASP A 61 1.05 1.67 -5.11
N ARG A 62 1.86 2.09 -6.08
CA ARG A 62 2.84 1.20 -6.73
C ARG A 62 3.98 0.83 -5.80
N ALA A 63 4.37 1.73 -4.91
CA ALA A 63 5.39 1.46 -3.91
C ALA A 63 4.92 0.38 -2.92
N VAL A 64 3.67 0.43 -2.45
CA VAL A 64 3.09 -0.62 -1.59
C VAL A 64 3.05 -1.96 -2.30
N GLN A 65 2.57 -2.02 -3.54
CA GLN A 65 2.55 -3.25 -4.33
C GLN A 65 3.95 -3.86 -4.52
N LEU A 66 4.94 -3.00 -4.79
CA LEU A 66 6.33 -3.42 -4.92
C LEU A 66 6.84 -4.04 -3.62
N ILE A 67 6.59 -3.40 -2.47
CA ILE A 67 7.02 -3.88 -1.15
C ILE A 67 6.44 -5.27 -0.86
N VAL A 68 5.16 -5.49 -1.16
CA VAL A 68 4.52 -6.79 -0.95
C VAL A 68 5.19 -7.89 -1.78
N ILE A 69 5.46 -7.63 -3.06
CA ILE A 69 6.14 -8.58 -3.95
C ILE A 69 7.57 -8.86 -3.47
N LEU A 70 8.30 -7.81 -3.10
CA LEU A 70 9.67 -7.96 -2.61
C LEU A 70 9.69 -8.73 -1.28
N ALA A 71 8.77 -8.44 -0.35
CA ALA A 71 8.65 -9.17 0.90
C ALA A 71 8.38 -10.65 0.68
N GLN A 72 7.49 -11.01 -0.25
CA GLN A 72 7.24 -12.41 -0.62
C GLN A 72 8.48 -13.09 -1.20
N ALA A 73 9.22 -12.39 -2.07
CA ALA A 73 10.45 -12.92 -2.67
C ALA A 73 11.60 -13.11 -1.67
N ILE A 74 11.64 -12.27 -0.63
CA ILE A 74 12.59 -12.40 0.49
C ILE A 74 12.18 -13.59 1.38
N GLN A 75 10.89 -13.70 1.71
CA GLN A 75 10.37 -14.81 2.52
C GLN A 75 10.56 -16.17 1.85
N SER A 76 10.49 -16.24 0.52
CA SER A 76 10.78 -17.46 -0.23
C SER A 76 12.28 -17.81 -0.28
N GLY A 77 13.16 -16.94 0.23
CA GLY A 77 14.61 -17.11 0.21
C GLY A 77 15.22 -17.03 -1.19
N GLN A 78 14.47 -16.58 -2.20
CA GLN A 78 14.94 -16.51 -3.58
C GLN A 78 15.84 -15.31 -3.85
N VAL A 79 15.82 -14.30 -2.99
CA VAL A 79 16.52 -13.03 -3.22
C VAL A 79 17.16 -12.52 -1.93
N THR A 80 18.49 -12.44 -1.92
CA THR A 80 19.28 -11.92 -0.79
C THR A 80 19.58 -10.43 -0.94
N GLN A 81 19.66 -9.93 -2.17
CA GLN A 81 19.91 -8.53 -2.49
C GLN A 81 19.14 -8.12 -3.75
N ILE A 82 18.57 -6.91 -3.74
CA ILE A 82 17.80 -6.35 -4.85
C ILE A 82 18.48 -5.08 -5.33
N ASP A 83 18.97 -5.15 -6.56
CA ASP A 83 19.54 -4.01 -7.28
C ASP A 83 18.49 -3.21 -8.06
N ASP A 84 18.88 -1.99 -8.46
CA ASP A 84 18.07 -1.09 -9.28
C ASP A 84 17.55 -1.74 -10.57
N LYS A 85 18.36 -2.59 -11.21
CA LYS A 85 17.99 -3.33 -12.43
C LYS A 85 16.84 -4.31 -12.19
N THR A 86 16.89 -5.03 -11.07
CA THR A 86 15.85 -5.99 -10.67
C THR A 86 14.58 -5.24 -10.31
N LEU A 87 14.69 -4.16 -9.53
CA LEU A 87 13.57 -3.30 -9.15
C LEU A 87 12.86 -2.73 -10.39
N LYS A 88 13.60 -2.20 -11.37
CA LYS A 88 13.06 -1.74 -12.65
C LYS A 88 12.34 -2.84 -13.42
N SER A 89 12.88 -4.06 -13.42
CA SER A 89 12.27 -5.19 -14.12
C SER A 89 10.93 -5.58 -13.50
N ILE A 90 10.84 -5.56 -12.17
CA ILE A 90 9.59 -5.82 -11.45
C ILE A 90 8.58 -4.68 -11.71
N LEU A 91 9.02 -3.42 -11.67
CA LEU A 91 8.18 -2.26 -11.98
C LEU A 91 7.63 -2.26 -13.41
N LYS A 92 8.40 -2.73 -14.38
CA LYS A 92 7.92 -2.93 -15.76
C LYS A 92 6.80 -3.96 -15.82
N LYS A 93 6.90 -5.07 -15.08
CA LYS A 93 5.86 -6.10 -15.02
C LYS A 93 4.61 -5.65 -14.25
N LEU A 94 4.78 -4.84 -13.21
CA LEU A 94 3.70 -4.20 -12.45
C LEU A 94 2.95 -3.14 -13.25
N THR A 95 3.60 -2.54 -14.24
CA THR A 95 2.92 -1.63 -15.16
C THR A 95 2.15 -2.51 -16.15
N PRO A 96 0.81 -2.53 -16.12
CA PRO A 96 0.09 -3.15 -17.21
C PRO A 96 0.53 -2.42 -18.49
N GLU A 97 1.06 -3.16 -19.47
CA GLU A 97 1.15 -2.65 -20.85
C GLU A 97 -0.18 -1.99 -21.14
N LYS A 98 -0.14 -0.70 -21.48
CA LYS A 98 -1.29 0.18 -21.69
C LYS A 98 -2.47 -0.67 -22.18
N LYS A 99 -3.47 -0.92 -21.31
CA LYS A 99 -4.74 -1.45 -21.78
C LYS A 99 -5.19 -0.47 -22.85
N GLU A 100 -5.18 -0.92 -24.10
CA GLU A 100 -5.79 -0.19 -25.19
C GLU A 100 -7.20 0.18 -24.71
N PHE A 101 -7.43 1.47 -24.45
CA PHE A 101 -8.75 1.97 -24.18
C PHE A 101 -9.54 1.81 -25.48
N LYS A 102 -10.11 0.63 -25.72
CA LYS A 102 -11.18 0.44 -26.70
C LYS A 102 -12.41 1.16 -26.14
N ILE A 103 -12.45 2.48 -26.33
CA ILE A 103 -13.67 3.26 -26.21
C ILE A 103 -14.58 2.74 -27.33
N LYS A 104 -15.47 1.80 -27.00
CA LYS A 104 -16.66 1.57 -27.82
C LYS A 104 -17.53 2.81 -27.65
N LYS A 105 -17.52 3.71 -28.64
CA LYS A 105 -18.61 4.68 -28.81
C LYS A 105 -19.90 3.88 -29.05
N ALA A 106 -20.88 4.10 -28.17
CA ALA A 106 -22.27 3.74 -28.42
C ALA A 106 -22.87 4.71 -29.45
#